data_AF-A0A4W5QQE3-F1
#
_entry.id   AF-A0A4W5QQE3-F1
#
_cell.length_a   1.000
_cell.length_b   1.000
_cell.length_c   1.000
_cell.angle_alpha   90.00
_cell.angle_beta   90.00
_cell.angle_gamma   90.00
#
_symmetry.space_group_name_H-M   'P 1'
#
loop_
_entity.id
_entity.type
_entity.pdbx_description
1 polymer ?
#
loop_
_entity_poly.entity_id
_entity_poly.type
_entity_poly.pdbx_seq_one_letter_code
_entity_poly.pdbx_strand_id
1 'polypeptide(L)'
;MDFNVKKLASDAGVFFTRAVQFTGEKFGQVEKTELDAHFENLLSRADSTKNWTEKIFRQTEVLLQPNPSKARIEEFLYEKLDRTVPSRPNNGELLGHYMQDAAKDFGPGTPYGVILICK
;
A
#
# COMPACT_ATOMS: atom_id res chain seq x y z
N MET A 1 11.67 42.59 -55.46
CA MET A 1 10.52 42.14 -54.66
C MET A 1 11.09 41.57 -53.38
N ASP A 2 11.14 42.36 -52.30
CA ASP A 2 11.69 41.92 -51.02
C ASP A 2 10.75 40.91 -50.38
N PHE A 3 11.12 39.63 -50.46
CA PHE A 3 10.37 38.54 -49.88
C PHE A 3 10.42 38.68 -48.35
N ASN A 4 9.27 39.04 -47.76
CA ASN A 4 9.15 39.38 -46.34
C ASN A 4 9.13 38.11 -45.47
N VAL A 5 10.30 37.47 -45.35
CA VAL A 5 10.54 36.27 -44.53
C VAL A 5 10.16 36.51 -43.06
N LYS A 6 10.25 37.76 -42.60
CA LYS A 6 9.88 38.18 -41.23
C LYS A 6 8.37 38.04 -40.99
N LYS A 7 7.53 38.31 -41.99
CA LYS A 7 6.07 38.19 -41.88
C LYS A 7 5.60 36.72 -41.96
N LEU A 8 6.28 35.89 -42.74
CA LEU A 8 6.01 34.46 -42.80
C LEU A 8 6.38 33.75 -41.48
N ALA A 9 7.50 34.13 -40.87
CA ALA A 9 7.94 33.59 -39.58
C ALA A 9 7.04 34.03 -38.41
N SER A 10 6.53 35.27 -38.43
CA SER A 10 5.58 35.73 -37.41
C SER A 10 4.23 35.00 -37.49
N ASP A 11 3.71 34.80 -38.71
CA ASP A 11 2.44 34.10 -38.90
C ASP A 11 2.55 32.61 -38.54
N ALA A 12 3.64 31.94 -38.95
CA ALA A 12 3.90 30.56 -38.56
C ALA A 12 4.08 30.37 -37.05
N GLY A 13 4.70 31.35 -36.35
CA GLY A 13 4.82 31.36 -34.90
C GLY A 13 3.47 31.39 -34.19
N VAL A 14 2.53 32.21 -34.67
CA VAL A 14 1.16 32.28 -34.12
C VAL A 14 0.38 30.98 -34.37
N PHE A 15 0.53 30.35 -35.53
CA PHE A 15 -0.06 29.05 -35.79
C PHE A 15 0.52 27.94 -34.90
N PHE A 16 1.83 27.96 -34.65
CA PHE A 16 2.48 27.00 -33.75
C PHE A 16 2.04 27.20 -32.29
N THR A 17 1.96 28.45 -31.81
CA THR A 17 1.42 28.77 -30.48
C THR A 17 -0.03 28.33 -30.35
N ARG A 18 -0.86 28.55 -31.38
CA ARG A 18 -2.26 28.14 -31.38
C ARG A 18 -2.41 26.62 -31.44
N ALA A 19 -1.55 25.91 -32.17
CA ALA A 19 -1.55 24.45 -32.21
C ALA A 19 -1.09 23.85 -30.87
N VAL A 20 -0.08 24.42 -30.23
CA VAL A 20 0.39 24.01 -28.88
C VAL A 20 -0.65 24.34 -27.80
N GLN A 21 -1.37 25.46 -27.93
CA GLN A 21 -2.51 25.76 -27.07
C GLN A 21 -3.67 24.80 -27.30
N PHE A 22 -3.99 24.49 -28.56
CA PHE A 22 -5.07 23.55 -28.86
C PHE A 22 -4.74 22.13 -28.39
N THR A 23 -3.50 21.67 -28.55
CA THR A 23 -3.06 20.40 -27.97
C THR A 23 -2.97 20.48 -26.45
N GLY A 24 -2.59 21.62 -25.87
CA GLY A 24 -2.58 21.86 -24.42
C GLY A 24 -3.98 21.88 -23.79
N GLU A 25 -4.99 22.42 -24.46
CA GLU A 25 -6.38 22.41 -24.00
C GLU A 25 -7.02 21.03 -24.18
N LYS A 26 -6.67 20.29 -25.25
CA LYS A 26 -7.18 18.94 -25.50
C LYS A 26 -6.47 17.85 -24.67
N PHE A 27 -5.19 18.01 -24.34
CA PHE A 27 -4.45 17.12 -23.43
C PHE A 27 -4.52 17.56 -21.97
N GLY A 28 -4.72 18.86 -21.68
CA GLY A 28 -4.94 19.39 -20.34
C GLY A 28 -6.35 19.16 -19.81
N GLN A 29 -7.29 18.80 -20.70
CA GLN A 29 -8.58 18.18 -20.39
C GLN A 29 -8.58 16.65 -20.60
N VAL A 30 -7.42 16.01 -20.65
CA VAL A 30 -7.38 14.65 -20.12
C VAL A 30 -7.46 14.86 -18.63
N GLU A 31 -8.70 15.01 -18.14
CA GLU A 31 -9.03 14.73 -16.75
C GLU A 31 -8.13 13.55 -16.39
N LYS A 32 -7.23 13.75 -15.41
CA LYS A 32 -6.59 12.64 -14.70
C LYS A 32 -7.66 11.57 -14.65
N THR A 33 -7.40 10.35 -15.10
CA THR A 33 -8.40 9.29 -15.00
C THR A 33 -8.84 9.31 -13.54
N GLU A 34 -9.97 9.98 -13.26
CA GLU A 34 -10.33 10.36 -11.91
C GLU A 34 -10.82 9.05 -11.42
N LEU A 35 -9.90 8.34 -10.76
CA LEU A 35 -10.21 7.18 -9.99
C LEU A 35 -11.19 7.75 -8.98
N ASP A 36 -12.48 7.59 -9.28
CA ASP A 36 -13.58 8.11 -8.50
C ASP A 36 -13.21 7.91 -7.02
N ALA A 37 -13.36 8.94 -6.19
CA ALA A 37 -12.99 8.87 -4.78
C ALA A 37 -13.58 7.61 -4.10
N HIS A 38 -14.71 7.11 -4.60
CA HIS A 38 -15.27 5.82 -4.22
C HIS A 38 -14.37 4.62 -4.57
N PHE A 39 -13.82 4.56 -5.78
CA PHE A 39 -12.90 3.51 -6.20
C PHE A 39 -11.55 3.57 -5.47
N GLU A 40 -10.97 4.75 -5.24
CA GLU A 40 -9.75 4.88 -4.41
C GLU A 40 -9.96 4.33 -3.00
N ASN A 41 -11.10 4.65 -2.39
CA ASN A 41 -11.48 4.12 -1.08
C ASN A 41 -11.68 2.60 -1.11
N LEU A 42 -12.30 2.05 -2.15
CA LEU A 42 -12.46 0.61 -2.32
C LEU A 42 -11.11 -0.10 -2.49
N LEU A 43 -10.22 0.46 -3.31
CA LEU A 43 -8.90 -0.10 -3.57
C LEU A 43 -8.04 -0.08 -2.31
N SER A 44 -8.00 1.04 -1.59
CA SER A 44 -7.30 1.17 -0.31
C SER A 44 -7.80 0.14 0.72
N ARG A 45 -9.13 -0.04 0.81
CA ARG A 45 -9.71 -1.07 1.69
C ARG A 45 -9.34 -2.48 1.25
N ALA A 46 -9.34 -2.78 -0.04
CA ALA A 46 -8.97 -4.09 -0.57
C ALA A 46 -7.51 -4.44 -0.25
N ASP A 47 -6.60 -3.48 -0.46
CA ASP A 47 -5.17 -3.65 -0.17
C ASP A 47 -4.92 -3.86 1.32
N SER A 48 -5.52 -3.05 2.19
CA SER A 48 -5.45 -3.24 3.64
C SER A 48 -6.01 -4.61 4.05
N THR A 49 -7.13 -5.03 3.47
CA THR A 49 -7.74 -6.34 3.73
C THR A 49 -6.79 -7.48 3.38
N LYS A 50 -6.20 -7.45 2.18
CA LYS A 50 -5.25 -8.45 1.74
C LYS A 50 -4.02 -8.50 2.66
N ASN A 51 -3.42 -7.35 2.94
CA ASN A 51 -2.20 -7.26 3.75
C ASN A 51 -2.40 -7.81 5.16
N TRP A 52 -3.52 -7.49 5.81
CA TRP A 52 -3.82 -8.01 7.15
C TRP A 52 -4.16 -9.50 7.12
N THR A 53 -4.94 -9.94 6.13
CA THR A 53 -5.28 -11.36 5.98
C THR A 53 -4.02 -12.22 5.80
N GLU A 54 -3.07 -11.78 4.96
CA GLU A 54 -1.81 -12.49 4.76
C GLU A 54 -0.96 -12.55 6.03
N LYS A 55 -0.91 -11.47 6.82
CA LYS A 55 -0.19 -11.45 8.10
C LYS A 55 -0.80 -12.41 9.11
N ILE A 56 -2.12 -12.38 9.27
CA ILE A 56 -2.86 -13.26 10.18
C ILE A 56 -2.68 -14.73 9.75
N PHE A 57 -2.76 -15.02 8.46
CA PHE A 57 -2.55 -16.36 7.91
C PHE A 57 -1.15 -16.89 8.25
N ARG A 58 -0.09 -16.12 7.95
CA ARG A 58 1.29 -16.53 8.25
C ARG A 58 1.51 -16.76 9.76
N GLN A 59 0.95 -15.89 10.59
CA GLN A 59 1.08 -16.03 12.05
C GLN A 59 0.32 -17.27 12.57
N THR A 60 -0.82 -17.58 11.98
CA THR A 60 -1.60 -18.80 12.27
C THR A 60 -0.86 -20.05 11.81
N GLU A 61 -0.16 -19.99 10.68
CA GLU A 61 0.70 -21.08 10.19
C GLU A 61 1.84 -21.38 11.16
N VAL A 62 2.53 -20.34 11.67
CA VAL A 62 3.60 -20.48 12.68
C VAL A 62 3.05 -21.10 13.98
N LEU A 63 1.79 -20.80 14.32
CA LEU A 63 1.11 -21.37 15.47
C LEU A 63 0.80 -22.86 15.30
N LEU A 64 0.25 -23.24 14.14
CA LEU A 64 -0.14 -24.61 13.84
C LEU A 64 1.07 -25.51 13.56
N GLN A 65 2.11 -24.96 12.94
CA GLN A 65 3.32 -25.66 12.56
C GLN A 65 4.54 -24.88 13.07
N PRO A 66 4.83 -24.96 14.38
CA PRO A 66 5.98 -24.30 14.94
C PRO A 66 7.25 -24.87 14.29
N ASN A 67 8.04 -24.01 13.65
CA ASN A 67 9.28 -24.47 13.02
C ASN A 67 10.34 -24.73 14.11
N PRO A 68 10.72 -26.00 14.35
CA PRO A 68 11.65 -26.35 15.43
C PRO A 68 13.07 -25.82 15.18
N SER A 69 13.44 -25.56 13.92
CA SER A 69 14.76 -25.02 13.58
C SER A 69 14.93 -23.56 14.01
N LYS A 70 13.88 -22.73 13.87
CA LYS A 70 13.93 -21.31 14.24
C LYS A 70 14.10 -21.12 15.75
N ALA A 71 13.35 -21.88 16.56
CA ALA A 71 13.46 -21.82 18.02
C ALA A 71 14.84 -22.29 18.50
N ARG A 72 15.32 -23.44 17.98
CA ARG A 72 16.60 -24.05 18.38
C ARG A 72 17.82 -23.22 17.99
N ILE A 73 17.84 -22.65 16.77
CA ILE A 73 18.97 -21.81 16.33
C ILE A 73 19.06 -20.55 17.19
N GLU A 74 17.93 -19.92 17.49
CA GLU A 74 17.88 -18.71 18.31
C GLU A 74 18.29 -18.99 19.76
N GLU A 75 17.80 -20.09 20.35
CA GLU A 75 18.24 -20.55 21.69
C GLU A 75 19.75 -20.80 21.74
N PHE A 76 20.29 -21.49 20.74
CA PHE A 76 21.73 -21.73 20.64
C PHE A 76 22.54 -20.43 20.50
N LEU A 77 22.04 -19.45 19.74
CA LEU A 77 22.69 -18.14 19.62
C LEU A 77 22.70 -17.37 20.94
N TYR A 78 21.59 -17.37 21.70
CA TYR A 78 21.53 -16.73 23.01
C TYR A 78 22.39 -17.43 24.06
N GLU A 79 22.43 -18.77 24.04
CA GLU A 79 23.32 -19.58 24.88
C GLU A 79 24.79 -19.26 24.59
N LYS A 80 25.17 -19.12 23.32
CA LYS A 80 26.54 -18.73 22.93
C LYS A 80 26.90 -17.27 23.25
N LEU A 81 25.91 -16.39 23.39
CA LEU A 81 26.12 -14.98 23.76
C LEU A 81 26.10 -14.72 25.27
N ASP A 82 25.92 -15.75 26.11
CA ASP A 82 25.76 -15.64 27.58
C ASP A 82 24.66 -14.64 27.99
N ARG A 83 23.60 -14.53 27.16
CA ARG A 83 22.48 -13.63 27.40
C ARG A 83 21.24 -14.44 27.79
N THR A 84 20.48 -13.91 28.75
CA THR A 84 19.19 -14.49 29.13
C THR A 84 18.24 -14.49 27.93
N VAL A 85 17.68 -15.65 27.59
CA VAL A 85 16.66 -15.76 26.55
C VAL A 85 15.49 -14.84 26.94
N PRO A 86 15.14 -13.84 26.11
CA PRO A 86 14.04 -12.95 26.43
C PRO A 86 12.73 -13.74 26.52
N SER A 87 11.86 -13.36 27.46
CA SER A 87 10.51 -13.91 27.57
C SER A 87 9.80 -13.68 26.24
N ARG A 88 9.58 -14.75 25.48
CA ARG A 88 8.90 -14.68 24.19
C ARG A 88 7.41 -14.60 24.46
N PRO A 89 6.68 -13.63 23.87
CA PRO A 89 5.22 -13.69 23.89
C PRO A 89 4.80 -15.01 23.25
N ASN A 90 3.79 -15.66 23.82
CA ASN A 90 3.27 -16.89 23.26
C ASN A 90 2.83 -16.61 21.81
N ASN A 91 3.08 -17.54 20.88
CA ASN A 91 2.67 -17.37 19.49
C ASN A 91 1.17 -17.02 19.36
N GLY A 92 0.35 -17.46 20.33
CA GLY A 92 -1.08 -17.15 20.43
C GLY A 92 -1.36 -15.71 20.87
N GLU A 93 -0.57 -15.18 21.80
CA GLU A 93 -0.64 -13.77 22.19
C GLU A 93 -0.22 -12.88 21.03
N LEU A 94 0.84 -13.27 20.30
CA LEU A 94 1.28 -12.56 19.11
C LEU A 94 0.19 -12.55 18.02
N LEU A 95 -0.48 -13.67 17.76
CA LEU A 95 -1.64 -13.70 16.86
C LEU A 95 -2.75 -12.77 17.34
N GLY A 96 -3.07 -12.79 18.64
CA GLY A 96 -4.06 -11.90 19.25
C GLY A 96 -3.74 -10.42 19.04
N HIS A 97 -2.46 -10.02 19.16
CA HIS A 97 -2.00 -8.68 18.86
C HIS A 97 -2.22 -8.30 17.38
N TYR A 98 -1.85 -9.18 16.45
CA TYR A 98 -2.08 -8.95 15.02
C TYR A 98 -3.58 -8.82 14.70
N MET A 99 -4.44 -9.62 15.32
CA MET A 99 -5.89 -9.54 15.13
C MET A 99 -6.48 -8.24 15.70
N GLN A 100 -6.01 -7.79 16.87
CA GLN A 100 -6.44 -6.52 17.46
C GLN A 100 -6.00 -5.31 16.64
N ASP A 101 -4.77 -5.30 16.14
CA ASP A 101 -4.27 -4.19 15.32
C ASP A 101 -4.96 -4.15 13.96
N ALA A 102 -5.22 -5.31 13.36
CA ALA A 102 -6.06 -5.42 12.17
C ALA A 102 -7.47 -4.87 12.43
N ALA A 103 -8.09 -5.25 13.55
CA ALA A 103 -9.43 -4.76 13.91
C ALA A 103 -9.50 -3.24 14.10
N LYS A 104 -8.46 -2.64 14.69
CA LYS A 104 -8.36 -1.17 14.82
C LYS A 104 -8.29 -0.50 13.46
N ASP A 105 -7.53 -1.07 12.52
CA ASP A 105 -7.34 -0.52 11.16
C ASP A 105 -8.63 -0.65 10.31
N PHE A 106 -9.37 -1.75 10.45
CA PHE A 106 -10.68 -1.91 9.80
C PHE A 106 -11.80 -1.09 10.43
N GLY A 107 -11.64 -0.69 11.70
CA GLY A 107 -12.60 0.07 12.46
C GLY A 107 -13.86 -0.72 12.86
N PRO A 108 -14.62 -0.22 13.84
CA PRO A 108 -15.81 -0.89 14.39
C PRO A 108 -17.01 -0.89 13.43
N GLY A 109 -16.96 -0.08 12.36
CA GLY A 109 -18.03 0.02 11.36
C GLY A 109 -18.04 -1.09 10.33
N THR A 110 -17.04 -1.98 10.32
CA THR A 110 -16.96 -3.10 9.38
C THR A 110 -17.19 -4.43 10.07
N PRO A 111 -17.97 -5.36 9.47
CA PRO A 111 -18.20 -6.68 10.06
C PRO A 111 -16.89 -7.46 10.22
N TYR A 112 -15.92 -7.22 9.33
CA TYR A 112 -14.60 -7.86 9.40
C TYR A 112 -13.80 -7.38 10.61
N GLY A 113 -13.77 -6.07 10.89
CA GLY A 113 -13.13 -5.53 12.10
C GLY A 113 -13.77 -6.05 13.38
N VAL A 114 -15.10 -6.18 13.42
CA VAL A 114 -15.84 -6.70 14.59
C VAL A 114 -15.51 -8.17 14.87
N ILE A 115 -15.37 -9.00 13.84
CA ILE A 115 -15.04 -10.44 14.00
C ILE A 115 -13.60 -10.62 14.52
N LEU A 116 -12.68 -9.74 14.12
CA LEU A 116 -11.27 -9.81 14.53
C LEU A 116 -11.06 -9.42 16.00
N ILE A 117 -12.02 -8.70 16.60
CA ILE A 117 -12.04 -8.45 18.04
C ILE A 117 -12.61 -9.71 18.70
N CYS A 118 -11.73 -10.63 19.10
CA CYS A 118 -12.11 -11.70 20.02
C CYS A 118 -12.65 -11.04 21.31
N LYS A 119 -13.92 -11.28 21.60
CA LYS A 119 -14.58 -10.87 22.83
C LYS A 119 -14.54 -11.99 23.85
#